data_AF-A0A9E4AD34-F1
#
_entry.id   AF-A0A9E4AD34-F1
#
_cell.length_a   1.000
_cell.length_b   1.000
_cell.length_c   1.000
_cell.angle_alpha   90.00
_cell.angle_beta   90.00
_cell.angle_gamma   90.00
#
_symmetry.space_group_name_H-M   'P 1'
#
loop_
_entity.id
_entity.type
_entity.pdbx_description
1 polymer ?
#
loop_
_entity_poly.entity_id
_entity_poly.type
_entity_poly.pdbx_seq_one_letter_code
_entity_poly.pdbx_strand_id
1 'polypeptide(L)' 'MKRAMGEEIYEVFARRRRGGTLRHIGCVDAPGEELARVYAWSAYDEENWFEMCVVPRRAVIPVNRSEGPWGDNLPAGGRR' A
#
# COMPACT_ATOMS: atom_id res chain seq x y z
N MET A 1 6.92 10.73 14.96
CA MET A 1 7.01 9.27 15.13
C MET A 1 8.19 8.77 14.31
N LYS A 2 9.20 8.17 14.94
CA LYS A 2 10.41 7.70 14.25
C LYS A 2 10.06 6.34 13.61
N ARG A 3 9.94 6.28 12.29
CA ARG A 3 10.00 4.99 11.59
C ARG A 3 11.39 4.40 11.84
N ALA A 4 11.48 3.16 12.26
CA ALA A 4 12.72 2.45 12.41
C ALA A 4 13.46 2.45 11.06
N MET A 5 14.78 2.62 11.10
CA MET A 5 15.64 2.58 9.91
C MET A 5 15.41 1.25 9.18
N GLY A 6 14.65 1.27 8.09
CA GLY A 6 14.34 0.11 7.28
C GLY A 6 12.86 -0.10 6.98
N GLU A 7 11.93 0.52 7.71
CA GLU A 7 10.49 0.34 7.46
C GLU A 7 10.07 0.98 6.12
N GLU A 8 9.84 0.14 5.11
CA GLU A 8 9.24 0.51 3.83
C GLU A 8 7.73 0.20 3.86
N ILE A 9 6.95 1.04 3.17
CA ILE A 9 5.50 0.83 3.04
C ILE A 9 5.27 -0.16 1.90
N TYR A 10 4.48 -1.19 2.16
CA TYR A 10 4.02 -2.15 1.18
C TYR A 10 2.51 -2.05 1.03
N GLU A 11 2.05 -1.97 -0.21
CA GLU A 11 0.64 -2.03 -0.56
C GLU A 11 0.21 -3.49 -0.71
N VAL A 12 -0.94 -3.82 -0.14
CA VAL A 12 -1.50 -5.17 -0.10
C VAL A 12 -2.68 -5.25 -1.03
N PHE A 13 -2.64 -6.24 -1.91
CA PHE A 13 -3.70 -6.55 -2.85
C PHE A 13 -4.19 -7.97 -2.63
N ALA A 14 -5.50 -8.18 -2.67
CA ALA A 14 -6.06 -9.52 -2.53
C ALA A 14 -7.28 -9.73 -3.42
N ARG A 15 -7.57 -11.01 -3.71
CA ARG A 15 -8.78 -11.46 -4.40
C ARG A 15 -9.38 -12.69 -3.72
N ARG A 16 -10.71 -12.75 -3.63
CA ARG A 16 -11.43 -13.84 -2.93
C ARG A 16 -11.71 -15.06 -3.81
N ARG A 17 -11.69 -14.89 -5.14
CA ARG A 17 -12.06 -15.94 -6.09
C ARG A 17 -11.12 -15.93 -7.30
N ARG A 18 -10.86 -17.11 -7.85
CA ARG A 18 -10.14 -17.29 -9.11
C ARG A 18 -10.88 -16.55 -10.24
N GLY A 19 -10.17 -15.68 -10.95
CA GLY A 19 -10.74 -14.82 -12.00
C GLY A 19 -11.43 -13.54 -11.48
N GLY A 20 -11.47 -13.33 -10.16
CA GLY A 20 -11.93 -12.07 -9.57
C GLY A 20 -10.88 -10.96 -9.67
N THR A 21 -11.34 -9.72 -9.53
CA THR A 21 -10.48 -8.53 -9.54
C THR A 21 -9.53 -8.54 -8.35
N LEU A 22 -8.25 -8.34 -8.62
CA LEU A 22 -7.25 -8.06 -7.60
C LEU A 22 -7.50 -6.65 -7.07
N ARG A 23 -7.91 -6.53 -5.81
CA ARG A 23 -8.27 -5.25 -5.19
C ARG A 23 -7.24 -4.86 -4.16
N HIS A 24 -6.96 -3.56 -4.09
CA HIS A 24 -6.20 -2.99 -3.00
C HIS A 24 -7.01 -3.10 -1.70
N ILE A 25 -6.43 -3.72 -0.67
CA ILE A 25 -7.10 -3.94 0.62
C ILE A 25 -6.50 -3.10 1.76
N GLY A 26 -5.26 -2.63 1.61
CA GLY A 26 -4.61 -1.75 2.57
C GLY A 26 -3.09 -1.79 2.46
N CYS A 27 -2.39 -1.28 3.48
CA CYS A 27 -0.94 -1.16 3.48
C CYS A 27 -0.33 -1.70 4.78
N VAL A 28 0.90 -2.19 4.71
CA VAL A 28 1.69 -2.64 5.87
C VAL A 28 3.04 -1.96 5.87
N ASP A 29 3.54 -1.64 7.06
CA ASP A 29 4.90 -1.16 7.27
C ASP A 29 5.78 -2.35 7.64
N ALA A 30 6.85 -2.58 6.88
CA ALA A 30 7.75 -3.70 7.13
C ALA A 30 9.20 -3.37 6.76
N PRO A 31 10.19 -3.95 7.45
CA PRO A 31 11.59 -3.70 7.17
C PRO A 31 12.11 -4.37 5.87
N GLY A 32 11.28 -5.19 5.21
CA GLY A 32 11.65 -5.92 4.00
C GLY A 32 10.52 -6.81 3.47
N GLU A 33 10.71 -7.35 2.27
CA GLU A 33 9.68 -8.10 1.52
C GLU A 33 9.21 -9.36 2.26
N GLU A 34 10.11 -10.09 2.92
CA GLU A 34 9.75 -11.31 3.67
C GLU A 34 8.84 -11.00 4.85
N LEU A 35 9.18 -9.99 5.65
CA LEU A 35 8.36 -9.53 6.77
C LEU A 35 7.07 -8.89 6.29
N ALA A 36 7.09 -8.15 5.18
CA ALA A 36 5.88 -7.59 4.58
C ALA A 36 4.84 -8.67 4.24
N ARG A 37 5.28 -9.83 3.73
CA ARG A 37 4.39 -10.96 3.44
C ARG A 37 3.77 -11.53 4.70
N VAL A 38 4.57 -11.73 5.75
CA VAL A 38 4.09 -12.25 7.04
C VAL A 38 3.10 -11.28 7.68
N TYR A 39 3.41 -9.98 7.67
CA TYR A 39 2.54 -8.95 8.24
C TYR A 39 1.25 -8.79 7.45
N ALA A 40 1.31 -8.80 6.12
CA ALA A 40 0.12 -8.76 5.28
C ALA A 40 -0.78 -9.98 5.51
N TRP A 41 -0.19 -11.17 5.62
CA TRP A 41 -0.95 -12.36 5.96
C TRP A 41 -1.60 -12.22 7.34
N SER A 42 -0.83 -11.88 8.38
CA SER A 42 -1.33 -11.76 9.75
C SER A 42 -2.34 -10.62 9.95
N ALA A 43 -2.32 -9.58 9.10
CA ALA A 43 -3.22 -8.44 9.21
C ALA A 43 -4.54 -8.65 8.45
N TYR A 44 -4.55 -9.55 7.46
CA TYR A 44 -5.68 -9.74 6.55
C TYR A 44 -6.09 -11.21 6.39
N ASP A 45 -5.72 -12.11 7.29
CA ASP A 45 -6.06 -13.55 7.21
C ASP A 45 -7.53 -13.88 7.49
N GLU A 46 -8.33 -12.91 7.95
CA GLU A 46 -9.74 -13.10 8.33
C GLU A 46 -10.67 -13.50 7.17
N GLU A 47 -10.24 -13.31 5.93
CA GLU A 47 -11.03 -13.58 4.72
C GLU A 47 -10.40 -14.72 3.91
N ASN A 48 -11.25 -15.54 3.25
CA ASN A 48 -10.80 -16.64 2.37
C ASN A 48 -10.21 -16.10 1.06
N TRP A 49 -9.03 -15.48 1.14
CA TRP A 49 -8.32 -14.96 -0.02
C TRP A 49 -7.79 -16.10 -0.87
N PHE A 50 -8.15 -16.08 -2.15
CA PHE A 50 -7.59 -16.98 -3.13
C PHE A 50 -6.13 -16.62 -3.44
N GLU A 51 -5.82 -15.33 -3.44
CA GLU A 51 -4.47 -14.82 -3.64
C GLU A 51 -4.31 -13.48 -2.93
N MET A 52 -3.13 -13.29 -2.36
CA MET A 52 -2.68 -12.07 -1.71
C MET A 52 -1.28 -11.71 -2.20
N CYS A 53 -1.08 -10.46 -2.61
CA CYS A 53 0.16 -9.94 -3.13
C CYS A 53 0.56 -8.69 -2.34
N VAL A 54 1.85 -8.56 -2.06
CA VAL A 54 2.44 -7.35 -1.49
C VAL A 54 3.30 -6.66 -2.54
N VAL A 55 3.23 -5.34 -2.62
CA VAL A 55 3.99 -4.53 -3.58
C VAL A 55 4.63 -3.38 -2.82
N PRO A 56 5.95 -3.17 -2.91
CA PRO A 56 6.58 -2.01 -2.29
C PRO A 56 6.00 -0.72 -2.87
N ARG A 57 5.66 0.24 -2.02
CA ARG A 57 5.00 1.50 -2.42
C ARG A 57 5.77 2.25 -3.50
N ARG A 58 7.11 2.17 -3.47
CA ARG A 58 8.01 2.75 -4.50
C ARG A 58 7.84 2.17 -5.90
N ALA A 59 7.29 0.96 -6.04
CA ALA A 59 7.02 0.35 -7.34
C ALA A 59 5.65 0.77 -7.92
N VAL A 60 4.80 1.44 -7.13
CA VAL A 60 3.51 1.93 -7.60
C VAL A 60 3.71 3.28 -8.28
N ILE A 61 3.66 3.30 -9.61
CA ILE A 61 3.83 4.51 -10.41
C ILE A 61 2.44 5.15 -10.63
N PRO A 62 2.15 6.32 -10.04
CA PRO A 62 0.88 6.99 -10.28
C PRO A 62 0.86 7.58 -11.69
N VAL A 63 -0.21 7.30 -12.45
CA VAL A 63 -0.36 7.81 -13.81
C VAL A 63 -0.97 9.23 -13.84
N ASN A 64 -1.79 9.58 -12.84
CA ASN A 64 -2.53 10.86 -12.82
C ASN A 64 -2.08 11.85 -11.72
N ARG A 65 -1.12 11.50 -10.85
CA ARG A 65 -0.71 12.37 -9.74
C ARG A 65 0.56 13.15 -10.09
N SER A 66 0.39 14.20 -10.87
CA SER A 66 1.23 15.41 -10.75
C SER A 66 0.55 16.48 -9.89
N GLU A 67 -0.79 16.42 -9.74
CA GLU A 67 -1.60 17.52 -9.19
C GLU A 67 -2.74 16.99 -8.29
N GLY A 68 -2.43 16.04 -7.41
CA GLY A 68 -3.37 15.63 -6.37
C GLY A 68 -3.34 16.61 -5.17
N PRO A 69 -4.45 16.80 -4.43
CA PRO A 69 -4.53 17.74 -3.31
C PRO A 69 -3.64 17.40 -2.10
N TRP A 70 -2.85 16.33 -2.20
CA TRP A 70 -1.91 15.85 -1.18
C TRP A 70 -0.46 15.82 -1.69
N GLY A 71 -0.18 16.31 -2.90
CA GLY A 71 1.19 16.44 -3.42
C GLY A 71 1.88 17.66 -2.83
N ASP A 72 3.20 17.58 -2.63
CA ASP A 72 4.11 18.58 -2.02
C ASP A 72 4.14 19.98 -2.68
N ASN A 73 3.19 20.30 -3.55
CA ASN A 73 3.10 21.59 -4.24
C ASN A 73 1.73 22.25 -4.03
N LEU A 74 1.36 22.45 -2.76
CA LEU A 74 0.32 23.41 -2.43
C LEU A 74 0.97 24.81 -2.44
N PRO A 75 0.63 25.72 -3.37
CA PRO A 75 1.00 27.11 -3.21
C PRO A 75 0.37 27.61 -1.91
N ALA A 76 1.19 28.22 -1.05
CA ALA A 76 0.75 28.84 0.20
C ALA A 76 -0.20 30.02 -0.10
N GLY A 77 -1.46 29.76 -0.43
CA GLY A 77 -2.37 30.81 -0.83
C GLY A 77 -3.66 30.31 -1.44
N GLY A 78 -4.57 29.83 -0.61
CA GLY A 78 -5.89 29.39 -1.07
C GLY A 78 -6.96 29.31 0.01
N ARG A 79 -6.91 30.21 1.01
CA ARG A 79 -8.08 30.47 1.86
C ARG A 79 -8.83 31.66 1.27
N ARG A 80 -9.94 31.39 0.59
CA ARG A 80 -11.11 32.27 0.54
C ARG A 80 -12.37 31.43 0.49
#